data_AF-A0A1F3RGV5-F1
#
_entry.id   AF-A0A1F3RGV5-F1
#
_cell.length_a   1.000
_cell.length_b   1.000
_cell.length_c   1.000
_cell.angle_alpha   90.00
_cell.angle_beta   90.00
_cell.angle_gamma   90.00
#
_symmetry.space_group_name_H-M   'P 1'
#
loop_
_entity.id
_entity.type
_entity.pdbx_description
1 polymer ?
#
loop_
_entity_poly.entity_id
_entity_poly.type
_entity_poly.pdbx_seq_one_letter_code
_entity_poly.pdbx_strand_id
1 'polypeptide(L)'
;MSREIIFYEDYFIEFYQQQDDKVKSKIQYVLELIKQVDRVPEKFLKHLTGTDGLYEIRIEYQSNIYRIFCCFDKGQLVVLFNG
;
A
#
# COMPACT_ATOMS: atom_id res chain seq x y z
N MET A 1 16.29 -7.15 -6.23
CA MET A 1 16.38 -6.43 -4.95
C MET A 1 14.96 -6.28 -4.43
N SER A 2 14.65 -6.73 -3.23
CA SER A 2 13.30 -6.52 -2.64
C SER A 2 13.19 -5.08 -2.13
N ARG A 3 12.04 -4.44 -2.36
CA ARG A 3 11.80 -3.09 -1.83
C ARG A 3 11.67 -3.13 -0.32
N GLU A 4 12.18 -2.12 0.37
CA GLU A 4 11.89 -1.94 1.79
C GLU A 4 10.56 -1.19 1.96
N ILE A 5 9.76 -1.56 2.96
CA ILE A 5 8.53 -0.84 3.28
C ILE A 5 8.78 -0.04 4.55
N ILE A 6 8.55 1.28 4.46
CA ILE A 6 8.66 2.22 5.57
C ILE A 6 7.27 2.79 5.85
N PHE A 7 6.89 2.88 7.12
CA PHE A 7 5.66 3.53 7.54
C PHE A 7 5.97 4.95 8.04
N TYR A 8 5.30 5.95 7.46
CA TYR A 8 5.38 7.34 7.90
C TYR A 8 4.42 7.56 9.07
N GLU A 9 4.98 7.97 10.22
CA GLU A 9 4.22 8.11 11.48
C GLU A 9 3.39 6.85 11.77
N ASP A 10 2.25 7.00 12.46
CA ASP A 10 1.41 5.89 12.90
C ASP A 10 0.10 5.77 12.10
N TYR A 11 -0.19 6.65 11.14
CA TYR A 11 -1.49 6.68 10.42
C TYR A 11 -1.89 5.31 9.87
N PHE A 12 -0.98 4.66 9.13
CA PHE A 12 -1.25 3.34 8.58
C PHE A 12 -1.35 2.26 9.67
N ILE A 13 -0.52 2.33 10.70
CA ILE A 13 -0.49 1.33 11.77
C ILE A 13 -1.80 1.37 12.56
N GLU A 14 -2.28 2.55 12.92
CA GLU A 14 -3.57 2.75 13.59
C GLU A 14 -4.73 2.22 12.74
N PHE A 15 -4.76 2.57 11.45
CA PHE A 15 -5.74 2.03 10.51
C PHE A 15 -5.68 0.51 10.42
N TYR A 16 -4.48 -0.06 10.25
CA TYR A 16 -4.27 -1.49 10.10
C TYR A 16 -4.73 -2.25 11.34
N GLN A 17 -4.44 -1.74 12.54
CA GLN A 17 -4.82 -2.37 13.81
C GLN A 17 -6.34 -2.49 14.00
N GLN A 18 -7.11 -1.53 13.48
CA GLN A 18 -8.58 -1.51 13.55
C GLN A 18 -9.26 -2.53 12.62
N GLN A 19 -8.53 -3.11 11.66
CA GLN A 19 -9.12 -4.06 10.71
C GLN A 19 -9.26 -5.47 11.29
N ASP A 20 -10.21 -6.25 10.75
CA ASP A 20 -10.32 -7.67 11.06
C ASP A 20 -9.16 -8.49 10.45
N ASP A 21 -8.95 -9.71 10.96
CA ASP A 21 -7.82 -10.55 10.60
C ASP A 21 -7.77 -10.91 9.10
N LYS A 22 -8.92 -11.00 8.43
CA LYS A 22 -8.97 -11.33 7.00
C LYS A 22 -8.56 -10.12 6.16
N VAL A 23 -9.00 -8.93 6.54
CA VAL A 23 -8.55 -7.68 5.91
C VAL A 23 -7.06 -7.45 6.16
N LYS A 24 -6.58 -7.63 7.40
CA LYS A 24 -5.15 -7.57 7.75
C LYS A 24 -4.31 -8.51 6.90
N SER A 25 -4.75 -9.77 6.75
CA SER A 25 -4.07 -10.77 5.92
C SER A 25 -4.03 -10.35 4.44
N LYS A 26 -5.13 -9.77 3.94
CA LYS A 26 -5.20 -9.28 2.56
C LYS A 26 -4.27 -8.08 2.33
N ILE A 27 -4.23 -7.14 3.27
CA ILE A 27 -3.29 -5.99 3.22
C ILE A 27 -1.85 -6.49 3.18
N GLN A 28 -1.48 -7.40 4.10
CA GLN A 28 -0.13 -7.97 4.16
C GLN A 28 0.25 -8.67 2.85
N TYR A 29 -0.67 -9.45 2.27
CA TYR A 29 -0.46 -10.11 0.98
C TYR A 29 -0.16 -9.11 -0.14
N VAL A 30 -0.93 -8.01 -0.24
CA VAL A 30 -0.72 -7.00 -1.29
C VAL A 30 0.60 -6.26 -1.09
N LEU A 31 0.95 -5.90 0.15
CA LEU A 31 2.23 -5.26 0.46
C LEU A 31 3.43 -6.17 0.10
N GLU A 32 3.36 -7.46 0.42
CA GLU A 32 4.42 -8.41 0.07
C GLU A 32 4.54 -8.60 -1.45
N LEU A 33 3.42 -8.62 -2.17
CA LEU A 33 3.43 -8.65 -3.64
C LEU A 33 4.16 -7.44 -4.22
N ILE A 34 3.85 -6.23 -3.73
CA ILE A 34 4.49 -4.99 -4.19
C ILE A 34 6.00 -4.97 -3.89
N LYS A 35 6.39 -5.56 -2.76
CA LYS A 35 7.79 -5.69 -2.36
C LYS A 35 8.61 -6.60 -3.29
N GLN A 36 7.99 -7.64 -3.83
CA GLN A 36 8.66 -8.69 -4.60
C GLN A 36 8.73 -8.43 -6.11
N VAL A 37 7.72 -7.77 -6.69
CA VAL A 37 7.61 -7.65 -8.15
C VAL A 37 8.07 -6.29 -8.65
N ASP A 38 8.99 -6.25 -9.62
CA ASP A 38 9.49 -4.98 -10.16
C ASP A 38 8.38 -4.15 -10.81
N ARG A 39 7.46 -4.80 -11.53
CA ARG A 39 6.31 -4.17 -12.19
C ARG A 39 5.01 -4.60 -11.53
N VAL A 40 4.48 -3.74 -10.67
CA VAL A 40 3.20 -3.99 -10.00
C VAL A 40 2.05 -3.70 -10.96
N PRO A 41 1.06 -4.60 -11.09
CA PRO A 41 -0.15 -4.32 -11.85
C PRO A 41 -0.93 -3.11 -11.32
N GLU A 42 -1.50 -2.29 -12.22
CA GLU A 42 -2.24 -1.07 -11.86
C GLU A 42 -3.45 -1.35 -10.93
N LYS A 43 -4.03 -2.55 -11.01
CA LYS A 43 -5.10 -2.97 -10.10
C LYS A 43 -4.70 -2.99 -8.63
N PHE A 44 -3.40 -3.10 -8.34
CA PHE A 44 -2.87 -3.12 -6.97
C PHE A 44 -2.15 -1.82 -6.61
N LEU A 45 -1.51 -1.16 -7.57
CA LEU A 45 -0.74 0.06 -7.34
C LEU A 45 -0.98 1.02 -8.50
N LYS A 46 -1.66 2.12 -8.23
CA LYS A 46 -2.05 3.11 -9.24
C LYS A 46 -1.44 4.46 -8.93
N HIS A 47 -0.82 5.10 -9.91
CA HIS A 47 -0.32 6.46 -9.77
C HIS A 47 -1.49 7.46 -9.73
N LEU A 48 -1.42 8.45 -8.84
CA LEU A 48 -2.39 9.53 -8.78
C LEU A 48 -2.03 10.60 -9.82
N THR A 49 -2.88 10.76 -10.82
CA THR A 49 -2.69 11.76 -11.87
C THR A 49 -2.66 13.17 -11.30
N GLY A 50 -1.73 14.00 -11.78
CA GLY A 50 -1.56 15.38 -11.30
C GLY A 50 -0.71 15.51 -10.04
N THR A 51 -0.08 14.43 -9.59
CA THR A 51 0.89 14.42 -8.49
C THR A 51 2.26 14.01 -9.01
N ASP A 52 3.31 14.35 -8.25
CA ASP A 52 4.67 13.88 -8.51
C ASP A 52 5.01 12.74 -7.54
N GLY A 53 4.85 11.51 -8.01
CA GLY A 53 5.30 10.31 -7.28
C GLY A 53 4.37 9.82 -6.16
N LEU A 54 3.09 10.20 -6.16
CA LEU A 54 2.10 9.67 -5.22
C LEU A 54 1.27 8.55 -5.86
N TYR A 55 1.10 7.46 -5.13
CA TYR A 55 0.42 6.25 -5.58
C TYR A 55 -0.63 5.80 -4.56
N GLU A 56 -1.68 5.13 -5.04
CA GLU A 56 -2.64 4.39 -4.23
C GLU A 56 -2.40 2.88 -4.37
N ILE A 57 -2.21 2.20 -3.24
CA ILE A 57 -2.28 0.75 -3.13
C ILE A 57 -3.74 0.38 -2.92
N ARG A 58 -4.27 -0.46 -3.80
CA ARG A 58 -5.66 -0.90 -3.78
C ARG A 58 -5.77 -2.30 -3.22
N ILE A 59 -6.48 -2.43 -2.10
CA ILE A 59 -6.83 -3.71 -1.50
C ILE A 59 -8.33 -3.93 -1.62
N GLU A 60 -8.71 -4.76 -2.58
CA GLU A 60 -10.09 -5.21 -2.76
C GLU A 60 -10.35 -6.45 -1.90
N TYR A 61 -11.35 -6.37 -1.03
CA TYR A 61 -11.80 -7.49 -0.21
C TYR A 61 -13.32 -7.42 -0.02
N GLN A 62 -14.02 -8.48 -0.46
CA GLN A 62 -15.49 -8.51 -0.52
C GLN A 62 -16.02 -7.28 -1.29
N SER A 63 -16.96 -6.54 -0.71
CA SER A 63 -17.54 -5.33 -1.30
C SER A 63 -16.80 -4.04 -0.93
N ASN A 64 -15.62 -4.13 -0.29
CA ASN A 64 -14.83 -2.98 0.16
C ASN A 64 -13.55 -2.82 -0.65
N ILE A 65 -13.12 -1.57 -0.82
CA ILE A 65 -11.84 -1.19 -1.40
C ILE A 65 -11.12 -0.30 -0.41
N TYR A 66 -10.05 -0.83 0.19
CA TYR A 66 -9.17 -0.08 1.09
C TYR A 66 -8.03 0.54 0.28
N ARG A 67 -7.79 1.84 0.43
CA ARG A 67 -6.68 2.52 -0.24
C ARG A 67 -5.62 2.88 0.78
N ILE A 68 -4.37 2.58 0.44
CA ILE A 68 -3.20 3.01 1.20
C ILE A 68 -2.36 3.87 0.27
N PHE A 69 -2.07 5.10 0.67
CA PHE A 69 -1.27 6.02 -0.13
C PHE A 69 0.22 5.82 0.17
N CYS A 70 1.03 5.84 -0.87
CA CYS A 70 2.47 5.65 -0.77
C CYS A 70 3.23 6.42 -1.83
N CYS A 71 4.52 6.64 -1.59
CA CYS A 71 5.48 7.11 -2.58
C CYS A 71 6.70 6.19 -2.64
N PHE A 72 7.48 6.31 -3.71
CA PHE A 72 8.76 5.61 -3.85
C PHE A 72 9.90 6.59 -3.59
N ASP A 73 10.77 6.26 -2.63
CA ASP A 73 12.00 7.02 -2.37
C ASP A 73 13.19 6.07 -2.34
N LYS A 74 14.20 6.30 -3.19
CA LYS A 74 15.49 5.56 -3.20
C LYS A 74 15.39 4.03 -3.06
N GLY A 75 14.37 3.41 -3.67
CA GLY A 75 14.15 1.95 -3.62
C GLY A 75 13.29 1.46 -2.44
N GLN A 76 12.81 2.40 -1.62
CA GLN A 76 11.86 2.18 -0.54
C GLN A 76 10.44 2.53 -1.01
N LEU A 77 9.47 1.78 -0.49
CA LEU A 77 8.05 2.09 -0.56
C LEU A 77 7.66 2.75 0.77
N VAL A 78 7.40 4.06 0.75
CA VAL A 78 7.01 4.81 1.93
C VAL A 78 5.49 4.87 1.98
N VAL A 79 4.89 4.21 2.96
CA VAL A 79 3.45 4.22 3.24
C VAL A 79 3.12 5.44 4.08
N LEU A 80 2.20 6.26 3.59
CA LEU A 80 1.92 7.60 4.13
C LEU A 80 0.67 7.60 5.04
N PHE A 81 -0.47 7.18 4.50
CA PHE A 81 -1.78 7.16 5.16
C PHE A 81 -2.78 6.31 4.35
N ASN A 82 -4.04 6.25 4.77
CA ASN A 82 -5.10 5.45 4.15
C ASN A 82 -6.36 6.28 3.83
N GLY A 83 -7.24 5.76 2.96
CA GLY A 83 -8.53 6.38 2.60
C GLY A 83 -9.43 5.52 1.71
#